data_AF-A0A0F9AZ11-F1
#
_entry.id   AF-A0A0F9AZ11-F1
#
_cell.length_a   1.000
_cell.length_b   1.000
_cell.length_c   1.000
_cell.angle_alpha   90.00
_cell.angle_beta   90.00
_cell.angle_gamma   90.00
#
_symmetry.space_group_name_H-M   'P 1'
#
loop_
_entity.id
_entity.type
_entity.pdbx_description
1 polymer ?
#
loop_
_entity_poly.entity_id
_entity_poly.type
_entity_poly.pdbx_seq_one_letter_code
_entity_poly.pdbx_strand_id
1 'polypeptide(L)'
;IVLETVTGGELKVLRNTTTLDTTSGLGCVADTWYYIELQATIDNTVGSFELRVNEVNELSASGIDTQESGSPTLNNISFYSDINVNRWYDDIYILDDAGAINNDFLGEMQVIGLFVDGDGTDSDFTSSGGANYEDVDDGYILDTATYVESSISTNKDMYTFEALGDYGYIAGVLLNVDALKTDVGDVTLNLFATFDAVDVEAPKTMTASWGAHQMLRETDPKSDVWTKTNLNATQFGFEID
;
A
#
# COMPACT_ATOMS: atom_id res chain seq x y z
N ILE A 1 10.64 -9.84 -14.61
CA ILE A 1 11.18 -8.56 -15.08
C ILE A 1 12.01 -7.94 -13.96
N VAL A 2 13.11 -7.25 -14.28
CA VAL A 2 13.98 -6.56 -13.32
C VAL A 2 14.30 -5.18 -13.89
N LEU A 3 14.31 -4.16 -13.03
CA LEU A 3 14.83 -2.82 -13.34
C LEU A 3 16.17 -2.64 -12.61
N GLU A 4 17.21 -2.26 -13.35
CA GLU A 4 18.56 -2.13 -12.83
C GLU A 4 19.16 -0.77 -13.22
N THR A 5 19.79 -0.08 -12.27
CA THR A 5 20.64 1.10 -12.54
C THR A 5 22.00 0.66 -13.05
N VAL A 6 22.49 1.24 -14.14
CA VAL A 6 23.83 0.95 -14.70
C VAL A 6 24.70 2.20 -14.78
N THR A 7 25.96 2.03 -15.18
CA THR A 7 26.94 3.11 -15.30
C THR A 7 26.38 4.29 -16.11
N GLY A 8 26.62 5.51 -15.60
CA GLY A 8 26.19 6.73 -16.26
C GLY A 8 24.79 7.20 -15.87
N GLY A 9 24.11 6.53 -14.93
CA GLY A 9 22.76 6.91 -14.50
C GLY A 9 21.67 6.37 -15.42
N GLU A 10 21.99 5.41 -16.27
CA GLU A 10 21.01 4.76 -17.13
C GLU A 10 20.24 3.67 -16.38
N LEU A 11 19.05 3.36 -16.87
CA LEU A 11 18.22 2.26 -16.41
C LEU A 11 18.15 1.17 -17.46
N LYS A 12 18.02 -0.07 -16.98
CA LYS A 12 17.98 -1.26 -17.80
C LYS A 12 16.81 -2.13 -17.39
N VAL A 13 16.01 -2.57 -18.35
CA VAL A 13 14.96 -3.55 -18.14
C VAL A 13 15.48 -4.92 -18.55
N LEU A 14 15.34 -5.92 -17.67
CA LEU A 14 15.82 -7.28 -17.88
C LEU A 14 14.71 -8.32 -17.69
N ARG A 15 14.87 -9.43 -18.39
CA ARG A 15 14.27 -10.71 -18.04
C ARG A 15 15.35 -11.55 -17.33
N ASN A 16 15.28 -11.60 -16.00
CA ASN A 16 16.34 -12.15 -15.14
C ASN A 16 17.69 -11.50 -15.48
N THR A 17 18.64 -12.23 -16.07
CA THR A 17 19.95 -11.66 -16.46
C THR A 17 20.01 -11.19 -17.92
N THR A 18 18.97 -11.46 -18.73
CA THR A 18 18.93 -11.06 -20.14
C THR A 18 18.44 -9.63 -20.26
N THR A 19 19.26 -8.74 -20.83
CA THR A 19 18.85 -7.38 -21.20
C THR A 19 17.71 -7.43 -22.20
N LEU A 20 16.61 -6.74 -21.90
CA LEU A 20 15.56 -6.46 -22.89
C LEU A 20 15.83 -5.12 -23.56
N ASP A 21 16.11 -4.08 -22.76
CA ASP A 21 16.49 -2.76 -23.28
C ASP A 21 17.24 -1.92 -22.22
N THR A 22 17.89 -0.84 -22.64
CA THR A 22 18.64 0.10 -21.80
C THR A 22 18.40 1.53 -22.26
N THR A 23 18.15 2.46 -21.33
CA THR A 23 18.00 3.89 -21.62
C THR A 23 19.27 4.48 -22.24
N SER A 24 19.12 5.60 -22.94
CA SER A 24 20.25 6.34 -23.49
C SER A 24 20.06 7.83 -23.26
N GLY A 25 20.91 8.42 -22.41
CA GLY A 25 20.86 9.83 -22.07
C GLY A 25 19.95 10.17 -20.90
N LEU A 26 19.42 9.20 -20.16
CA LEU A 26 18.60 9.45 -18.97
C LEU A 26 19.44 10.11 -17.87
N GLY A 27 20.63 9.57 -17.62
CA GLY A 27 21.64 10.24 -16.81
C GLY A 27 21.22 10.51 -15.35
N CYS A 28 20.54 9.58 -14.68
CA CYS A 28 20.19 9.73 -13.27
C CYS A 28 21.43 9.99 -12.40
N VAL A 29 21.36 10.99 -11.52
CA VAL A 29 22.45 11.36 -10.62
C VAL A 29 22.13 11.00 -9.16
N ALA A 30 23.18 10.84 -8.36
CA ALA A 30 23.04 10.60 -6.93
C ALA A 30 22.34 11.78 -6.22
N ASP A 31 21.77 11.50 -5.05
CA ASP A 31 21.09 12.48 -4.18
C ASP A 31 19.95 13.24 -4.88
N THR A 32 19.28 12.59 -5.84
CA THR A 32 18.14 13.12 -6.57
C THR A 32 17.03 12.07 -6.63
N TRP A 33 15.81 12.50 -6.30
CA TRP A 33 14.62 11.66 -6.45
C TRP A 33 14.15 11.65 -7.90
N TYR A 34 13.76 10.47 -8.37
CA TYR A 34 13.17 10.25 -9.68
C TYR A 34 11.88 9.48 -9.49
N TYR A 35 10.79 9.95 -10.12
CA TYR A 35 9.54 9.21 -10.14
C TYR A 35 9.64 8.13 -11.21
N ILE A 36 9.50 6.85 -10.83
CA ILE A 36 9.74 5.72 -11.73
C ILE A 36 8.52 4.82 -11.74
N GLU A 37 7.98 4.57 -12.92
CA GLU A 37 6.89 3.62 -13.13
C GLU A 37 7.32 2.56 -14.16
N LEU A 38 7.08 1.28 -13.88
CA LEU A 38 7.34 0.17 -14.80
C LEU A 38 6.10 -0.72 -14.90
N GLN A 39 5.48 -0.75 -16.08
CA GLN A 39 4.40 -1.67 -16.40
C GLN A 39 4.96 -2.80 -17.27
N ALA A 40 4.53 -4.04 -17.02
CA ALA A 40 4.96 -5.18 -17.83
C ALA A 40 3.89 -6.27 -17.94
N THR A 41 3.75 -6.84 -19.14
CA THR A 41 2.99 -8.06 -19.41
C THR A 41 3.96 -9.22 -19.48
N ILE A 42 3.77 -10.24 -18.64
CA ILE A 42 4.64 -11.43 -18.60
C ILE A 42 4.11 -12.47 -19.59
N ASP A 43 4.81 -12.65 -20.71
CA ASP A 43 4.50 -13.67 -21.72
C ASP A 43 5.75 -13.99 -22.55
N ASN A 44 5.83 -15.19 -23.11
CA ASN A 44 6.99 -15.65 -23.88
C ASN A 44 6.95 -15.29 -25.38
N THR A 45 5.86 -14.69 -25.85
CA THR A 45 5.62 -14.34 -27.27
C THR A 45 5.05 -12.94 -27.42
N VAL A 46 4.07 -12.57 -26.60
CA VAL A 46 3.36 -11.27 -26.64
C VAL A 46 3.69 -10.38 -25.46
N GLY A 47 4.78 -10.69 -24.74
CA GLY A 47 5.22 -9.91 -23.61
C GLY A 47 5.55 -8.46 -24.00
N SER A 48 5.37 -7.56 -23.05
CA SER A 48 5.61 -6.13 -23.24
C SER A 48 6.08 -5.47 -21.95
N PHE A 49 6.72 -4.31 -22.07
CA PHE A 49 6.95 -3.42 -20.95
C PHE A 49 6.98 -1.96 -21.40
N GLU A 50 6.71 -1.06 -20.48
CA GLU A 50 6.91 0.38 -20.60
C GLU A 50 7.53 0.91 -19.31
N LEU A 51 8.65 1.62 -19.43
CA LEU A 51 9.33 2.31 -18.33
C LEU A 51 9.13 3.81 -18.50
N ARG A 52 8.59 4.45 -17.48
CA ARG A 52 8.50 5.90 -17.39
C ARG A 52 9.38 6.43 -16.27
N VAL A 53 10.05 7.55 -16.54
CA VAL A 53 10.79 8.32 -15.53
C VAL A 53 10.31 9.76 -15.58
N ASN A 54 9.84 10.29 -14.45
CA ASN A 54 9.21 11.61 -14.35
C ASN A 54 8.12 11.80 -15.42
N GLU A 55 7.24 10.80 -15.54
CA GLU A 55 6.13 10.72 -16.51
C GLU A 55 6.54 10.68 -18.00
N VAL A 56 7.85 10.63 -18.31
CA VAL A 56 8.36 10.48 -19.68
C VAL A 56 8.61 9.00 -19.98
N ASN A 57 8.07 8.51 -21.10
CA ASN A 57 8.40 7.16 -21.60
C ASN A 57 9.86 7.11 -22.05
N GLU A 58 10.67 6.36 -21.30
CA GLU A 58 12.10 6.18 -21.55
C GLU A 58 12.38 4.92 -22.36
N LEU A 59 11.63 3.84 -22.10
CA LEU A 59 11.74 2.58 -22.83
C LEU A 59 10.37 1.95 -23.03
N SER A 60 10.15 1.33 -24.18
CA SER A 60 9.00 0.47 -24.42
C SER A 60 9.30 -0.61 -25.44
N ALA A 61 8.77 -1.81 -25.19
CA ALA A 61 8.83 -2.91 -26.14
C ALA A 61 7.57 -3.77 -26.04
N SER A 62 7.22 -4.43 -27.15
CA SER A 62 6.05 -5.31 -27.26
C SER A 62 6.35 -6.47 -28.20
N GLY A 63 5.67 -7.61 -28.03
CA GLY A 63 5.90 -8.78 -28.87
C GLY A 63 7.27 -9.42 -28.60
N ILE A 64 7.72 -9.33 -27.35
CA ILE A 64 8.99 -9.88 -26.88
C ILE A 64 8.75 -10.91 -25.78
N ASP A 65 9.77 -11.71 -25.48
CA ASP A 65 9.72 -12.67 -24.39
C ASP A 65 10.15 -12.00 -23.07
N THR A 66 9.19 -11.72 -22.19
CA THR A 66 9.37 -11.16 -20.85
C THR A 66 9.31 -12.24 -19.75
N GLN A 67 8.98 -13.47 -20.11
CA GLN A 67 8.71 -14.58 -19.21
C GLN A 67 9.98 -15.37 -18.92
N GLU A 68 10.47 -15.33 -17.68
CA GLU A 68 11.68 -16.07 -17.33
C GLU A 68 11.42 -17.55 -17.00
N SER A 69 10.32 -17.84 -16.32
CA SER A 69 9.99 -19.19 -15.85
C SER A 69 9.05 -19.92 -16.81
N GLY A 70 8.68 -21.15 -16.50
CA GLY A 70 7.63 -21.85 -17.26
C GLY A 70 6.23 -21.26 -17.11
N SER A 71 6.01 -20.30 -16.20
CA SER A 71 4.70 -19.67 -15.95
C SER A 71 4.73 -18.14 -16.19
N PRO A 72 3.68 -17.57 -16.80
CA PRO A 72 3.55 -16.13 -17.05
C PRO A 72 3.07 -15.38 -15.80
N THR A 73 3.83 -15.46 -14.70
CA THR A 73 3.40 -14.92 -13.41
C THR A 73 4.47 -14.04 -12.77
N LEU A 74 4.04 -13.03 -12.01
CA LEU A 74 4.87 -12.22 -11.14
C LEU A 74 4.33 -12.36 -9.72
N ASN A 75 5.07 -13.07 -8.86
CA ASN A 75 4.57 -13.45 -7.53
C ASN A 75 5.28 -12.72 -6.38
N ASN A 76 6.39 -12.05 -6.67
CA ASN A 76 7.20 -11.35 -5.68
C ASN A 76 7.69 -10.03 -6.26
N ILE A 77 7.69 -9.00 -5.42
CA ILE A 77 8.32 -7.71 -5.69
C ILE A 77 9.36 -7.50 -4.61
N SER A 78 10.56 -7.12 -5.04
CA SER A 78 11.71 -6.95 -4.17
C SER A 78 12.49 -5.72 -4.58
N PHE A 79 12.87 -4.93 -3.59
CA PHE A 79 13.78 -3.81 -3.75
C PHE A 79 15.17 -4.21 -3.26
N TYR A 80 16.20 -3.96 -4.07
CA TYR A 80 17.57 -4.40 -3.77
C TYR A 80 18.56 -3.22 -3.81
N SER A 81 19.41 -3.15 -2.80
CA SER A 81 20.59 -2.28 -2.76
C SER A 81 21.87 -3.09 -2.87
N ASP A 82 22.89 -2.52 -3.51
CA ASP A 82 24.24 -3.08 -3.49
C ASP A 82 24.91 -2.74 -2.15
N ILE A 83 25.84 -3.58 -1.70
CA ILE A 83 26.44 -3.50 -0.34
C ILE A 83 27.12 -2.16 -0.01
N ASN A 84 27.37 -1.31 -1.00
CA ASN A 84 28.05 -0.02 -0.87
C ASN A 84 27.26 1.16 -1.47
N VAL A 85 25.98 0.97 -1.81
CA VAL A 85 25.13 2.01 -2.42
C VAL A 85 23.84 2.10 -1.64
N ASN A 86 23.60 3.25 -1.01
CA ASN A 86 22.30 3.54 -0.42
C ASN A 86 21.31 3.84 -1.55
N ARG A 87 20.21 3.10 -1.57
CA ARG A 87 19.04 3.39 -2.41
C ARG A 87 17.88 3.67 -1.46
N TRP A 88 17.21 4.79 -1.68
CA TRP A 88 15.99 5.14 -0.97
C TRP A 88 14.81 4.95 -1.91
N TYR A 89 13.71 4.48 -1.35
CA TYR A 89 12.46 4.25 -2.05
C TYR A 89 11.38 4.87 -1.17
N ASP A 90 10.48 5.60 -1.79
CA ASP A 90 9.32 6.17 -1.13
C ASP A 90 8.15 6.18 -2.10
N ASP A 91 6.95 6.34 -1.56
CA ASP A 91 5.70 6.50 -2.32
C ASP A 91 5.40 5.35 -3.30
N ILE A 92 5.48 4.10 -2.82
CA ILE A 92 5.31 2.89 -3.64
C ILE A 92 3.84 2.53 -3.82
N TYR A 93 3.43 2.31 -5.07
CA TYR A 93 2.19 1.61 -5.42
C TYR A 93 2.49 0.44 -6.37
N ILE A 94 1.66 -0.60 -6.28
CA ILE A 94 1.79 -1.84 -7.07
C ILE A 94 0.40 -2.20 -7.55
N LEU A 95 0.26 -2.39 -8.87
CA LEU A 95 -0.99 -2.66 -9.54
C LEU A 95 -0.91 -3.98 -10.30
N ASP A 96 -2.05 -4.61 -10.51
CA ASP A 96 -2.24 -5.66 -11.50
C ASP A 96 -3.34 -5.25 -12.49
N ASP A 97 -3.73 -6.16 -13.38
CA ASP A 97 -4.82 -5.93 -14.34
C ASP A 97 -6.16 -6.48 -13.85
N ALA A 98 -6.26 -6.79 -12.55
CA ALA A 98 -7.48 -7.31 -11.96
C ALA A 98 -8.42 -6.17 -11.57
N GLY A 99 -9.70 -6.29 -11.95
CA GLY A 99 -10.71 -5.29 -11.61
C GLY A 99 -10.88 -4.23 -12.71
N ALA A 100 -11.32 -3.03 -12.33
CA ALA A 100 -11.78 -2.01 -13.28
C ALA A 100 -11.05 -0.66 -13.15
N ILE A 101 -10.32 -0.43 -12.07
CA ILE A 101 -9.58 0.79 -11.78
C ILE A 101 -8.15 0.42 -11.39
N ASN A 102 -7.24 1.41 -11.39
CA ASN A 102 -5.82 1.22 -11.06
C ASN A 102 -5.17 0.06 -11.84
N ASN A 103 -5.39 0.02 -13.16
CA ASN A 103 -4.82 -1.01 -14.04
C ASN A 103 -3.75 -0.44 -15.01
N ASP A 104 -3.32 0.80 -14.78
CA ASP A 104 -2.40 1.54 -15.65
C ASP A 104 -1.57 2.53 -14.82
N PHE A 105 -0.61 3.19 -15.47
CA PHE A 105 0.17 4.28 -14.90
C PHE A 105 -0.73 5.31 -14.20
N LEU A 106 -0.38 5.62 -12.95
CA LEU A 106 -1.10 6.59 -12.13
C LEU A 106 -0.53 8.00 -12.34
N GLY A 107 0.70 8.13 -12.85
CA GLY A 107 1.43 9.41 -12.81
C GLY A 107 1.87 9.73 -11.38
N GLU A 108 2.50 10.88 -11.14
CA GLU A 108 3.17 11.21 -9.87
C GLU A 108 2.28 11.05 -8.62
N MET A 109 2.56 10.02 -7.81
CA MET A 109 1.83 9.69 -6.57
C MET A 109 2.66 9.99 -5.31
N GLN A 110 1.95 10.24 -4.21
CA GLN A 110 2.52 10.32 -2.86
C GLN A 110 1.67 9.48 -1.89
N VAL A 111 2.33 8.80 -0.95
CA VAL A 111 1.70 8.13 0.20
C VAL A 111 1.68 9.09 1.37
N ILE A 112 0.47 9.44 1.82
CA ILE A 112 0.26 10.35 2.94
C ILE A 112 -0.27 9.56 4.14
N GLY A 113 0.45 9.61 5.26
CA GLY A 113 -0.02 9.08 6.53
C GLY A 113 -1.02 10.06 7.17
N LEU A 114 -2.20 9.54 7.51
CA LEU A 114 -3.19 10.23 8.35
C LEU A 114 -3.29 9.44 9.65
N PHE A 115 -3.27 10.14 10.78
CA PHE A 115 -3.33 9.53 12.09
C PHE A 115 -4.72 9.71 12.71
N VAL A 116 -5.01 8.85 13.69
CA VAL A 116 -6.26 8.93 14.46
C VAL A 116 -6.30 10.28 15.20
N ASP A 117 -7.43 10.98 15.14
CA ASP A 117 -7.62 12.29 15.79
C ASP A 117 -8.83 12.37 16.73
N GLY A 118 -9.56 11.27 16.88
CA GLY A 118 -10.73 11.19 17.75
C GLY A 118 -11.43 9.84 17.72
N ASP A 119 -12.27 9.60 18.73
CA ASP A 119 -13.18 8.46 18.77
C ASP A 119 -14.27 8.59 17.69
N GLY A 120 -14.62 7.46 17.07
CA GLY A 120 -15.69 7.33 16.10
C GLY A 120 -17.05 7.04 16.76
N THR A 121 -17.91 6.29 16.07
CA THR A 121 -19.24 5.94 16.59
C THR A 121 -19.22 4.95 17.75
N ASP A 122 -18.22 4.08 17.80
CA ASP A 122 -18.11 2.97 18.73
C ASP A 122 -16.75 2.98 19.43
N SER A 123 -16.74 2.68 20.72
CA SER A 123 -15.55 2.66 21.59
C SER A 123 -15.75 1.61 22.68
N ASP A 124 -16.02 0.37 22.26
CA ASP A 124 -16.38 -0.73 23.16
C ASP A 124 -15.17 -1.39 23.82
N PHE A 125 -13.97 -1.26 23.25
CA PHE A 125 -12.76 -1.79 23.86
C PHE A 125 -12.40 -1.02 25.11
N THR A 126 -11.68 -1.69 26.00
CA THR A 126 -11.14 -1.08 27.21
C THR A 126 -9.82 -0.40 26.87
N SER A 127 -9.79 0.92 27.01
CA SER A 127 -8.59 1.74 26.97
C SER A 127 -7.58 1.37 28.07
N SER A 128 -6.29 1.39 27.74
CA SER A 128 -5.17 1.25 28.68
C SER A 128 -4.86 2.54 29.45
N GLY A 129 -5.32 3.71 28.96
CA GLY A 129 -4.89 4.98 29.52
C GLY A 129 -5.56 6.27 29.02
N GLY A 130 -6.87 6.34 28.78
CA GLY A 130 -7.50 7.59 28.37
C GLY A 130 -8.84 7.40 27.67
N ALA A 131 -9.05 8.16 26.59
CA ALA A 131 -10.00 7.80 25.54
C ALA A 131 -9.38 6.75 24.59
N ASN A 132 -10.19 5.97 23.89
CA ASN A 132 -9.69 4.88 23.05
C ASN A 132 -8.78 5.40 21.93
N TYR A 133 -9.14 6.53 21.31
CA TYR A 133 -8.33 7.15 20.27
C TYR A 133 -6.93 7.57 20.76
N GLU A 134 -6.79 7.99 22.03
CA GLU A 134 -5.50 8.38 22.63
C GLU A 134 -4.58 7.18 22.89
N ASP A 135 -5.12 5.96 22.84
CA ASP A 135 -4.33 4.74 22.99
C ASP A 135 -3.87 4.15 21.64
N VAL A 136 -4.36 4.69 20.52
CA VAL A 136 -4.08 4.20 19.16
C VAL A 136 -3.67 5.32 18.19
N ASP A 137 -3.37 6.52 18.68
CA ASP A 137 -2.86 7.65 17.90
C ASP A 137 -1.35 7.57 17.65
N ASP A 138 -0.82 6.34 17.62
CA ASP A 138 0.55 6.05 17.31
C ASP A 138 0.95 6.68 15.98
N GLY A 139 2.12 7.32 15.98
CA GLY A 139 2.72 7.87 14.77
C GLY A 139 3.25 6.77 13.83
N TYR A 140 4.35 7.05 13.14
CA TYR A 140 4.94 6.10 12.19
C TYR A 140 5.58 4.85 12.84
N ILE A 141 5.71 4.81 14.17
CA ILE A 141 6.36 3.73 14.90
C ILE A 141 5.35 3.21 15.92
N LEU A 142 5.12 1.90 15.90
CA LEU A 142 4.31 1.20 16.90
C LEU A 142 4.78 1.54 18.32
N ASP A 143 3.89 2.09 19.13
CA ASP A 143 4.05 2.13 20.58
C ASP A 143 3.31 0.92 21.17
N THR A 144 3.91 0.28 22.16
CA THR A 144 3.26 -0.83 22.89
C THR A 144 2.94 -0.44 24.33
N ALA A 145 3.15 0.82 24.69
CA ALA A 145 2.87 1.34 26.02
C ALA A 145 1.38 1.64 26.22
N THR A 146 0.70 2.06 25.16
CA THR A 146 -0.75 2.32 25.10
C THR A 146 -1.41 1.39 24.11
N TYR A 147 -2.63 0.96 24.40
CA TYR A 147 -3.44 0.08 23.55
C TYR A 147 -4.89 0.04 24.03
N VAL A 148 -5.78 -0.41 23.14
CA VAL A 148 -7.13 -0.85 23.52
C VAL A 148 -7.20 -2.38 23.55
N GLU A 149 -7.96 -2.96 24.48
CA GLU A 149 -8.14 -4.41 24.56
C GLU A 149 -9.59 -4.82 24.75
N SER A 150 -9.93 -6.02 24.26
CA SER A 150 -11.22 -6.62 24.51
C SER A 150 -11.13 -8.15 24.51
N SER A 151 -12.07 -8.77 25.24
CA SER A 151 -12.33 -10.21 25.25
C SER A 151 -13.77 -10.55 24.87
N ILE A 152 -14.54 -9.55 24.44
CA ILE A 152 -15.95 -9.67 24.08
C ILE A 152 -16.06 -9.64 22.56
N SER A 153 -16.40 -10.79 21.98
CA SER A 153 -16.77 -10.87 20.56
C SER A 153 -17.86 -9.84 20.25
N THR A 154 -17.79 -9.24 19.06
CA THR A 154 -18.58 -8.10 18.58
C THR A 154 -18.24 -6.74 19.18
N ASN A 155 -17.29 -6.63 20.11
CA ASN A 155 -16.80 -5.30 20.50
C ASN A 155 -16.17 -4.63 19.28
N LYS A 156 -16.47 -3.35 19.12
CA LYS A 156 -16.03 -2.54 18.00
C LYS A 156 -15.49 -1.21 18.48
N ASP A 157 -14.38 -0.80 17.88
CA ASP A 157 -13.85 0.54 18.02
C ASP A 157 -13.74 1.17 16.63
N MET A 158 -14.30 2.36 16.49
CA MET A 158 -14.22 3.19 15.30
C MET A 158 -13.49 4.48 15.64
N TYR A 159 -12.82 5.06 14.65
CA TYR A 159 -11.99 6.24 14.82
C TYR A 159 -12.18 7.24 13.68
N THR A 160 -12.02 8.51 14.00
CA THR A 160 -11.81 9.57 13.01
C THR A 160 -10.31 9.79 12.79
N PHE A 161 -9.98 10.37 11.65
CA PHE A 161 -8.60 10.62 11.24
C PHE A 161 -8.42 12.08 10.86
N GLU A 162 -7.17 12.54 10.99
CA GLU A 162 -6.75 13.85 10.52
C GLU A 162 -7.26 14.13 9.10
N ALA A 163 -7.76 15.34 8.88
CA ALA A 163 -8.24 15.73 7.57
C ALA A 163 -7.10 15.76 6.55
N LEU A 164 -7.29 15.09 5.41
CA LEU A 164 -6.34 15.15 4.30
C LEU A 164 -6.10 16.62 3.87
N GLY A 165 -4.85 16.98 3.60
CA GLY A 165 -4.44 18.29 3.09
C GLY A 165 -4.96 18.61 1.68
N ASP A 166 -4.27 19.50 0.97
CA ASP A 166 -4.52 19.71 -0.46
C ASP A 166 -4.04 18.48 -1.25
N TYR A 167 -4.82 18.04 -2.24
CA TYR A 167 -4.60 16.80 -2.97
C TYR A 167 -5.05 16.94 -4.43
N GLY A 168 -4.50 16.08 -5.29
CA GLY A 168 -4.96 15.93 -6.68
C GLY A 168 -6.12 14.95 -6.78
N TYR A 169 -5.80 13.66 -6.70
CA TYR A 169 -6.78 12.58 -6.61
C TYR A 169 -6.27 11.49 -5.65
N ILE A 170 -7.15 10.60 -5.21
CA ILE A 170 -6.83 9.51 -4.27
C ILE A 170 -6.94 8.18 -5.04
N ALA A 171 -5.83 7.48 -5.23
CA ALA A 171 -5.80 6.18 -5.91
C ALA A 171 -6.32 5.04 -5.01
N GLY A 172 -6.14 5.17 -3.70
CA GLY A 172 -6.61 4.23 -2.71
C GLY A 172 -6.31 4.68 -1.28
N VAL A 173 -6.91 3.98 -0.33
CA VAL A 173 -6.73 4.18 1.11
C VAL A 173 -6.31 2.84 1.72
N LEU A 174 -5.29 2.86 2.56
CA LEU A 174 -4.77 1.69 3.27
C LEU A 174 -4.91 1.91 4.78
N LEU A 175 -5.87 1.24 5.40
CA LEU A 175 -5.94 1.18 6.86
C LEU A 175 -4.85 0.23 7.37
N ASN A 176 -4.07 0.68 8.34
CA ASN A 176 -3.09 -0.12 9.06
C ASN A 176 -3.52 -0.23 10.53
N VAL A 177 -3.57 -1.45 11.05
CA VAL A 177 -3.86 -1.73 12.46
C VAL A 177 -2.84 -2.74 12.95
N ASP A 178 -2.05 -2.36 13.94
CA ASP A 178 -1.20 -3.31 14.66
C ASP A 178 -2.01 -3.95 15.79
N ALA A 179 -2.01 -5.29 15.84
CA ALA A 179 -2.74 -6.02 16.87
C ALA A 179 -2.05 -7.35 17.20
N LEU A 180 -2.36 -7.89 18.37
CA LEU A 180 -2.03 -9.26 18.76
C LEU A 180 -3.17 -9.88 19.55
N LYS A 181 -3.22 -11.21 19.57
CA LYS A 181 -4.10 -11.95 20.48
C LYS A 181 -3.30 -12.50 21.65
N THR A 182 -3.87 -12.44 22.84
CA THR A 182 -3.29 -13.02 24.06
C THR A 182 -3.85 -14.40 24.38
N ASP A 183 -5.08 -14.68 23.91
CA ASP A 183 -5.79 -15.91 24.22
C ASP A 183 -5.47 -17.08 23.27
N VAL A 184 -5.74 -18.28 23.80
CA VAL A 184 -5.67 -19.54 23.04
C VAL A 184 -6.88 -19.69 22.13
N GLY A 185 -6.69 -20.30 20.97
CA GLY A 185 -7.72 -20.42 19.93
C GLY A 185 -7.57 -19.36 18.83
N ASP A 186 -8.39 -19.47 17.81
CA ASP A 186 -8.37 -18.55 16.68
C ASP A 186 -9.22 -17.32 17.04
N VAL A 187 -8.70 -16.13 16.73
CA VAL A 187 -9.40 -14.84 16.88
C VAL A 187 -9.33 -14.14 15.54
N THR A 188 -10.45 -13.58 15.10
CA THR A 188 -10.52 -12.79 13.88
C THR A 188 -10.60 -11.31 14.25
N LEU A 189 -9.73 -10.50 13.66
CA LEU A 189 -9.83 -9.05 13.65
C LEU A 189 -10.47 -8.64 12.34
N ASN A 190 -11.70 -8.15 12.39
CA ASN A 190 -12.34 -7.54 11.23
C ASN A 190 -11.92 -6.08 11.17
N LEU A 191 -11.04 -5.74 10.23
CA LEU A 191 -10.80 -4.34 9.91
C LEU A 191 -12.09 -3.77 9.32
N PHE A 192 -12.45 -2.55 9.71
CA PHE A 192 -13.76 -1.98 9.44
C PHE A 192 -13.62 -0.57 8.86
N ALA A 193 -14.50 -0.24 7.91
CA ALA A 193 -14.69 1.12 7.41
C ALA A 193 -16.18 1.39 7.24
N THR A 194 -16.66 2.57 7.66
CA THR A 194 -18.04 2.99 7.43
C THR A 194 -18.12 4.40 6.87
N PHE A 195 -18.97 4.58 5.86
CA PHE A 195 -19.27 5.88 5.26
C PHE A 195 -20.75 5.96 4.90
N ASP A 196 -21.47 6.90 5.54
CA ASP A 196 -22.90 7.13 5.35
C ASP A 196 -23.73 5.82 5.47
N ALA A 197 -23.49 5.10 6.58
CA ALA A 197 -24.10 3.82 6.94
C ALA A 197 -23.87 2.68 5.92
N VAL A 198 -22.82 2.78 5.11
CA VAL A 198 -22.33 1.67 4.29
C VAL A 198 -21.05 1.14 4.91
N ASP A 199 -21.15 -0.10 5.37
CA ASP A 199 -20.10 -0.79 6.09
C ASP A 199 -19.29 -1.72 5.18
N VAL A 200 -18.00 -1.77 5.43
CA VAL A 200 -17.06 -2.66 4.76
C VAL A 200 -16.17 -3.32 5.80
N GLU A 201 -16.00 -4.63 5.67
CA GLU A 201 -15.18 -5.45 6.55
C GLU A 201 -14.08 -6.17 5.76
N ALA A 202 -12.92 -6.33 6.40
CA ALA A 202 -11.83 -7.16 5.90
C ALA A 202 -11.30 -8.05 7.03
N PRO A 203 -11.75 -9.32 7.13
CA PRO A 203 -11.35 -10.22 8.20
C PRO A 203 -9.86 -10.56 8.13
N LYS A 204 -9.20 -10.58 9.29
CA LYS A 204 -7.78 -10.91 9.45
C LYS A 204 -7.60 -11.90 10.58
N THR A 205 -6.83 -12.95 10.34
CA THR A 205 -6.43 -13.88 11.40
C THR A 205 -5.36 -13.23 12.28
N MET A 206 -5.60 -13.20 13.59
CA MET A 206 -4.65 -12.64 14.54
C MET A 206 -3.57 -13.64 14.96
N THR A 207 -2.40 -13.12 15.32
CA THR A 207 -1.28 -13.92 15.85
C THR A 207 -0.91 -13.50 17.27
N ALA A 208 -0.15 -14.34 17.98
CA ALA A 208 0.30 -14.05 19.35
C ALA A 208 1.55 -13.13 19.41
N SER A 209 1.70 -12.28 18.41
CA SER A 209 2.75 -11.26 18.29
C SER A 209 2.17 -10.06 17.57
N TRP A 210 2.61 -8.86 17.95
CA TRP A 210 2.26 -7.64 17.22
C TRP A 210 2.56 -7.81 15.74
N GLY A 211 1.58 -7.46 14.92
CA GLY A 211 1.72 -7.45 13.47
C GLY A 211 0.71 -6.53 12.82
N ALA A 212 1.15 -5.91 11.74
CA ALA A 212 0.32 -5.03 10.95
C ALA A 212 -0.72 -5.83 10.16
N HIS A 213 -1.97 -5.42 10.33
CA HIS A 213 -3.12 -5.90 9.60
C HIS A 213 -3.63 -4.77 8.71
N GLN A 214 -3.84 -5.07 7.42
CA GLN A 214 -4.10 -4.03 6.43
C GLN A 214 -5.41 -4.23 5.67
N MET A 215 -6.17 -3.16 5.48
CA MET A 215 -7.31 -3.10 4.54
C MET A 215 -6.98 -2.07 3.46
N LEU A 216 -6.78 -2.54 2.23
CA LEU A 216 -6.65 -1.69 1.05
C LEU A 216 -8.03 -1.46 0.42
N ARG A 217 -8.33 -0.21 0.08
CA ARG A 217 -9.56 0.23 -0.56
C ARG A 217 -9.26 1.18 -1.71
N GLU A 218 -9.47 0.72 -2.94
CA GLU A 218 -9.36 1.55 -4.14
C GLU A 218 -10.57 2.48 -4.34
N THR A 219 -11.69 2.17 -3.68
CA THR A 219 -12.93 2.96 -3.67
C THR A 219 -13.42 3.17 -2.25
N ASP A 220 -14.24 4.21 -2.07
CA ASP A 220 -14.92 4.47 -0.80
C ASP A 220 -15.91 3.33 -0.45
N PRO A 221 -16.45 3.24 0.78
CA PRO A 221 -17.37 2.16 1.15
C PRO A 221 -18.57 1.98 0.21
N LYS A 222 -18.99 3.03 -0.50
CA LYS A 222 -20.08 3.00 -1.48
C LYS A 222 -19.66 2.53 -2.88
N SER A 223 -18.40 2.17 -3.05
CA SER A 223 -17.77 1.82 -4.33
C SER A 223 -17.64 3.01 -5.29
N ASP A 224 -17.65 4.23 -4.77
CA ASP A 224 -17.37 5.46 -5.52
C ASP A 224 -15.87 5.81 -5.46
N VAL A 225 -15.43 6.68 -6.38
CA VAL A 225 -14.06 7.22 -6.35
C VAL A 225 -13.87 8.03 -5.07
N TRP A 226 -12.73 7.81 -4.40
CA TRP A 226 -12.38 8.56 -3.21
C TRP A 226 -12.32 10.07 -3.49
N THR A 227 -13.03 10.81 -2.65
CA THR A 227 -12.91 12.26 -2.53
C THR A 227 -12.45 12.60 -1.11
N LYS A 228 -11.83 13.76 -0.91
CA LYS A 228 -11.49 14.23 0.44
C LYS A 228 -12.71 14.36 1.34
N THR A 229 -13.85 14.73 0.78
CA THR A 229 -15.10 14.79 1.55
C THR A 229 -15.51 13.42 2.05
N ASN A 230 -15.47 12.40 1.20
CA ASN A 230 -15.85 11.04 1.60
C ASN A 230 -14.80 10.45 2.55
N LEU A 231 -13.51 10.63 2.27
CA LEU A 231 -12.41 10.18 3.14
C LEU A 231 -12.53 10.77 4.54
N ASN A 232 -12.62 12.09 4.66
CA ASN A 232 -12.72 12.77 5.95
C ASN A 232 -14.04 12.48 6.69
N ALA A 233 -15.04 11.94 6.01
CA ALA A 233 -16.30 11.51 6.62
C ALA A 233 -16.35 9.99 6.88
N THR A 234 -15.37 9.23 6.40
CA THR A 234 -15.27 7.81 6.64
C THR A 234 -14.64 7.60 8.01
N GLN A 235 -15.24 6.72 8.80
CA GLN A 235 -14.61 6.22 10.01
C GLN A 235 -13.98 4.87 9.71
N PHE A 236 -12.80 4.64 10.27
CA PHE A 236 -12.09 3.37 10.17
C PHE A 236 -11.86 2.80 11.55
N GLY A 237 -11.72 1.49 11.65
CA GLY A 237 -11.57 0.84 12.94
C GLY A 237 -11.50 -0.66 12.80
N PHE A 238 -11.92 -1.34 13.86
CA PHE A 238 -11.88 -2.79 13.92
C PHE A 238 -12.91 -3.37 14.89
N GLU A 239 -13.26 -4.63 14.64
CA GLU A 239 -14.14 -5.45 15.46
C GLU A 239 -13.46 -6.80 15.72
N ILE A 240 -13.66 -7.36 16.91
CA ILE A 240 -13.20 -8.72 17.22
C ILE A 240 -14.33 -9.74 17.09
N ASP A 241 -14.05 -10.83 16.37
CA ASP A 241 -14.95 -11.97 16.16
C ASP A 241 -14.35 -13.30 16.66
#